data_AF-A0AAN1HH91-F1
#
_entry.id   AF-A0AAN1HH91-F1
#
_cell.length_a   1.000
_cell.length_b   1.000
_cell.length_c   1.000
_cell.angle_alpha   90.00
_cell.angle_beta   90.00
_cell.angle_gamma   90.00
#
_symmetry.space_group_name_H-M   'P 1'
#
loop_
_entity.id
_entity.type
_entity.pdbx_description
1 polymer ?
#
loop_
_entity_poly.entity_id
_entity_poly.type
_entity_poly.pdbx_seq_one_letter_code
_entity_poly.pdbx_strand_id
1 'polypeptide(L)' 'MAGVDHHTVKRYVQLREQGRVYRPWIAEPALWPQWDWGEGPRIGGRRTSLWCAWLAWSRFRVVIPVFD' A
#
# COMPACT_ATOMS: atom_id res chain seq x y z
N MET A 1 1.43 -0.37 12.93
CA MET A 1 2.13 -0.58 11.65
C MET A 1 3.28 -1.54 11.90
N ALA A 2 3.12 -2.83 11.59
CA ALA A 2 4.13 -3.84 11.89
C ALA A 2 5.35 -3.61 10.98
N GLY A 3 6.39 -2.98 11.53
CA GLY A 3 7.67 -2.80 10.85
C GLY A 3 8.32 -4.16 10.67
N VAL A 4 8.36 -4.65 9.44
CA VAL A 4 9.15 -5.83 9.10
C VAL A 4 10.61 -5.41 9.09
N ASP A 5 11.44 -6.12 9.85
CA ASP A 5 12.87 -5.86 9.92
C ASP A 5 13.57 -6.20 8.58
N HIS A 6 14.72 -5.57 8.31
CA HIS A 6 15.50 -5.76 7.09
C HIS A 6 15.95 -7.22 6.87
N HIS A 7 16.23 -7.96 7.95
CA HIS A 7 16.57 -9.39 7.87
C HIS A 7 15.39 -10.23 7.35
N THR A 8 14.17 -9.86 7.71
CA THR A 8 12.95 -10.52 7.24
C THR A 8 12.74 -10.29 5.75
N VAL A 9 12.98 -9.06 5.26
CA VAL A 9 12.93 -8.75 3.82
C VAL A 9 13.96 -9.57 3.04
N LYS A 10 15.20 -9.63 3.53
CA LYS A 10 16.28 -10.41 2.89
C LYS A 10 15.92 -11.90 2.76
N ARG A 11 15.30 -12.46 3.80
CA ARG A 11 14.83 -13.85 3.81
C ARG A 11 13.75 -14.11 2.76
N TYR A 12 12.82 -13.18 2.56
CA TYR A 12 11.78 -13.32 1.53
C TYR A 12 12.34 -13.26 0.11
N VAL A 13 13.27 -12.33 -0.16
CA VAL A 13 13.92 -12.22 -1.48
C VAL A 13 14.62 -13.53 -1.84
N GLN A 14 15.35 -14.11 -0.90
CA GLN A 14 16.10 -15.35 -1.10
C GLN A 14 15.19 -16.57 -1.30
N LEU A 15 14.04 -16.63 -0.60
CA LEU A 15 13.04 -17.68 -0.81
C LEU A 15 12.36 -17.59 -2.18
N ARG A 16 12.13 -16.36 -2.69
CA ARG A 16 11.59 -16.13 -4.03
C ARG A 16 12.55 -16.63 -5.13
N GLU A 17 13.85 -16.34 -5.00
CA GLU A 17 14.87 -16.84 -5.93
C GLU A 17 14.95 -18.37 -5.96
N GLN A 18 14.66 -19.02 -4.84
CA GLN A 18 14.64 -20.48 -4.69
C GLN A 18 13.33 -21.13 -5.17
N GLY A 19 12.38 -20.37 -5.72
CA GLY A 19 11.10 -20.88 -6.21
C GLY A 19 10.10 -21.28 -5.11
N ARG A 20 10.41 -21.00 -3.84
CA ARG A 20 9.49 -21.21 -2.71
C ARG A 20 8.67 -19.95 -2.48
N VAL A 21 7.55 -19.85 -3.19
CA VAL A 21 6.65 -18.69 -3.20
C VAL A 21 5.78 -18.66 -1.94
N TYR A 22 6.38 -18.41 -0.79
CA TYR A 22 5.61 -17.90 0.36
C TYR A 22 5.45 -16.40 0.19
N ARG A 23 4.23 -15.94 -0.12
CA ARG A 23 3.89 -14.51 -0.26
C ARG A 23 3.27 -14.02 1.04
N PRO A 24 4.05 -13.45 1.97
CA PRO A 24 3.46 -12.76 3.11
C PRO A 24 2.58 -11.61 2.61
N TRP A 25 1.58 -11.20 3.39
CA TRP A 25 0.80 -9.96 3.16
C TRP A 25 1.63 -8.67 3.30
N ILE A 26 2.95 -8.78 3.30
CA ILE A 26 3.87 -7.66 3.24
C ILE A 26 3.89 -7.23 1.77
N ALA A 27 3.50 -5.99 1.52
CA ALA A 27 3.66 -5.39 0.21
C ALA A 27 5.13 -5.53 -0.19
N GLU A 28 5.43 -6.30 -1.24
CA GLU A 28 6.75 -6.30 -1.87
C GLU A 28 6.99 -4.92 -2.51
N PRO A 29 8.25 -4.45 -2.62
CA PRO A 29 8.50 -3.11 -3.14
C PRO A 29 7.94 -2.97 -4.54
N ALA A 30 7.03 -2.00 -4.70
CA ALA A 30 6.33 -1.68 -5.94
C ALA A 30 5.45 -2.79 -6.58
N LEU A 31 5.12 -3.88 -5.87
CA LEU A 31 4.33 -4.98 -6.45
C LEU A 31 2.82 -4.77 -6.34
N TRP A 32 2.35 -4.31 -5.17
CA TRP A 32 0.94 -3.99 -4.92
C TRP A 32 0.80 -2.65 -4.20
N PRO A 33 -0.16 -1.80 -4.62
CA PRO A 33 -0.53 -0.63 -3.85
C PRO A 33 -1.31 -1.04 -2.59
N GLN A 34 -0.93 -0.45 -1.45
CA GLN A 34 -1.80 -0.40 -0.28
C GLN A 34 -2.80 0.73 -0.48
N TRP A 35 -4.02 0.58 0.05
CA TRP A 35 -5.06 1.56 -0.11
C TRP A 35 -5.94 1.65 1.14
N ASP A 36 -6.53 2.81 1.36
CA ASP A 36 -7.47 3.09 2.45
C ASP A 36 -8.42 4.25 2.06
N TRP A 37 -9.46 4.45 2.87
CA TRP A 37 -10.40 5.56 2.78
C TRP A 37 -10.02 6.71 3.71
N GLY A 38 -10.11 7.94 3.20
CA GLY A 38 -10.00 9.16 3.98
C GLY A 38 -11.26 10.03 3.88
N GLU A 39 -11.51 10.86 4.88
CA GLU A 39 -12.48 11.95 4.78
C GLU A 39 -11.87 13.11 3.99
N GLY A 40 -12.58 13.54 2.96
CA GLY A 40 -12.21 14.67 2.11
C GLY A 40 -12.96 15.96 2.47
N PRO A 41 -12.59 17.08 1.83
CA PRO A 41 -13.25 18.35 2.05
C PRO A 41 -14.73 18.31 1.60
N ARG A 42 -15.53 19.24 2.12
CA ARG A 42 -16.89 19.41 1.60
C ARG A 42 -16.85 20.20 0.29
N ILE A 43 -17.38 19.61 -0.79
CA ILE A 43 -17.51 20.28 -2.10
C ILE A 43 -19.00 20.49 -2.36
N GLY A 44 -19.42 21.74 -2.53
CA GLY A 44 -20.84 22.08 -2.72
C GLY A 44 -21.74 21.66 -1.54
N GLY A 45 -21.20 21.63 -0.32
CA GLY A 45 -21.92 21.22 0.89
C GLY A 45 -21.96 19.70 1.13
N ARG A 46 -21.57 18.87 0.16
CA ARG A 46 -21.50 17.41 0.31
C ARG A 46 -20.12 16.96 0.79
N ARG A 47 -20.06 15.99 1.72
CA ARG A 47 -18.79 15.32 2.09
C ARG A 47 -18.29 14.48 0.93
N THR A 48 -16.99 14.51 0.67
CA THR A 48 -16.34 13.63 -0.32
C THR A 48 -15.48 12.61 0.40
N SER A 49 -15.49 11.37 -0.04
CA SER A 49 -14.55 10.35 0.43
C SER A 49 -13.29 10.41 -0.44
N LEU A 50 -12.12 10.16 0.13
CA LEU A 50 -10.86 10.10 -0.59
C LEU A 50 -10.41 8.65 -0.67
N TRP A 51 -10.29 8.14 -1.89
CA TRP A 51 -9.61 6.88 -2.13
C TRP A 51 -8.11 7.14 -2.21
N CYS A 52 -7.35 6.66 -1.21
CA CYS A 52 -5.92 6.90 -1.08
C CYS A 52 -5.16 5.60 -1.37
N ALA A 53 -4.27 5.60 -2.35
CA ALA A 53 -3.41 4.46 -2.67
C ALA A 53 -1.92 4.85 -2.72
N TRP A 54 -1.04 3.97 -2.24
CA TRP A 54 0.40 4.19 -2.23
C TRP A 54 1.18 2.91 -2.47
N LEU A 55 2.36 3.06 -3.08
CA LEU A 55 3.30 1.95 -3.26
C LEU A 55 4.29 1.90 -2.08
N ALA A 56 4.48 0.72 -1.49
CA ALA A 56 5.42 0.54 -0.40
C ALA A 56 6.86 0.91 -0.83
N TRP A 57 7.56 1.63 0.04
CA TRP A 57 8.92 2.15 -0.16
C TRP A 57 9.12 3.05 -1.41
N SER A 58 8.02 3.55 -1.98
CA SER A 58 8.02 4.59 -3.02
C SER A 58 7.43 5.88 -2.46
N ARG A 59 7.80 7.01 -3.08
CA ARG A 59 7.13 8.30 -2.82
C ARG A 59 5.83 8.46 -3.63
N PHE A 60 5.56 7.56 -4.58
CA PHE A 60 4.40 7.61 -5.46
C PHE A 60 3.10 7.30 -4.69
N ARG A 61 2.12 8.21 -4.79
CA ARG A 61 0.80 8.11 -4.16
C ARG A 61 -0.25 8.67 -5.10
N VAL A 62 -1.45 8.09 -5.06
CA VAL A 62 -2.62 8.53 -5.82
C VAL A 62 -3.75 8.77 -4.83
N VAL A 63 -4.39 9.93 -4.91
CA VAL A 63 -5.54 10.30 -4.09
C VAL A 63 -6.65 10.73 -5.04
N ILE A 64 -7.78 10.03 -4.99
CA ILE A 64 -8.93 10.29 -5.87
C ILE A 64 -10.12 10.68 -4.98
N PRO A 65 -10.68 11.89 -5.14
CA PRO A 65 -11.94 12.22 -4.50
C PRO A 65 -13.07 11.45 -5.18
N VAL A 66 -13.86 10.74 -4.39
CA VAL A 66 -15.05 10.04 -4.83
C VAL A 66 -16.25 10.52 -4.03
N PHE A 67 -17.42 10.38 -4.64
CA PHE A 67 -18.69 10.56 -3.96
C PHE A 67 -19.20 9.17 -3.60
N ASP A 68 -19.71 9.01 -2.37
CA ASP A 68 -20.59 7.91 -2.00
C ASP A 68 -21.95 8.08 -2.70
#